data_AF-A0A6P2XTQ2-F1
#
_entry.id   AF-A0A6P2XTQ2-F1
#
_cell.length_a   1.000
_cell.length_b   1.000
_cell.length_c   1.000
_cell.angle_alpha   90.00
_cell.angle_beta   90.00
_cell.angle_gamma   90.00
#
_symmetry.space_group_name_H-M   'P 1'
#
loop_
_entity.id
_entity.type
_entity.pdbx_description
1 polymer ?
#
loop_
_entity_poly.entity_id
_entity_poly.type
_entity_poly.pdbx_seq_one_letter_code
_entity_poly.pdbx_strand_id
1 'polypeptide(L)'
;MKQVSTFDNPATRLLHILQAGKKKNANEPCRNVWHQLLATDGNEAMLMSRLGKVMTLPGEIVQAYARHYPDRGGAWNHWFKQVNTAFVSQQLAANWQTFIGHIDDHTITYLGMTADMLANRDFVAKIEAEQLEVLRKDVSELLQETLQSDFDPKTKDAIARHLQRLLIALDEYALTGALPVLDAVEGSIGHTAFDQTYAAALKETSIGQRFVTVLTTAANIVTVVVGLPQLPAGIHAAVKLLGS
;
A
#
# COMPACT_ATOMS: atom_id res chain seq x y z
N MET A 1 -20.15 -6.39 18.69
CA MET A 1 -19.64 -5.95 17.38
C MET A 1 -18.29 -5.26 17.63
N LYS A 2 -17.17 -5.84 17.19
CA LYS A 2 -15.89 -5.12 17.23
C LYS A 2 -15.90 -4.13 16.07
N GLN A 3 -15.80 -2.83 16.36
CA GLN A 3 -15.62 -1.80 15.35
C GLN A 3 -14.42 -2.19 14.47
N VAL A 4 -14.64 -2.35 13.18
CA VAL A 4 -13.56 -2.37 12.20
C VAL A 4 -13.06 -0.92 12.16
N SER A 5 -11.79 -0.71 12.50
CA SER A 5 -11.19 0.62 12.52
C SER A 5 -11.32 1.27 11.14
N THR A 6 -11.87 2.48 11.10
CA THR A 6 -12.03 3.34 9.91
C THR A 6 -10.74 4.04 9.51
N PHE A 7 -9.62 3.76 10.19
CA PHE A 7 -8.34 4.43 10.00
C PHE A 7 -7.28 3.47 9.46
N ASP A 8 -6.47 3.95 8.52
CA ASP A 8 -5.32 3.21 7.98
C ASP A 8 -4.06 3.50 8.81
N ASN A 9 -3.51 2.45 9.43
CA ASN A 9 -2.23 2.50 10.10
C ASN A 9 -1.57 1.10 10.04
N PRO A 10 -0.23 1.00 10.19
CA PRO A 10 0.46 -0.27 10.02
C PRO A 10 0.04 -1.34 11.05
N ALA A 11 -0.44 -0.94 12.24
CA ALA A 11 -0.94 -1.89 13.25
C ALA A 11 -2.28 -2.49 12.84
N THR A 12 -3.20 -1.70 12.29
CA THR A 12 -4.46 -2.18 11.71
C THR A 12 -4.19 -3.17 10.57
N ARG A 13 -3.24 -2.85 9.68
CA ARG A 13 -2.85 -3.73 8.56
C ARG A 13 -2.31 -5.08 9.05
N LEU A 14 -1.34 -5.06 9.96
CA LEU A 14 -0.78 -6.27 10.56
C LEU A 14 -1.87 -7.08 11.29
N LEU A 15 -2.73 -6.41 12.06
CA LEU A 15 -3.82 -7.04 12.81
C LEU A 15 -4.77 -7.79 11.87
N HIS A 16 -5.18 -7.17 10.77
CA HIS A 16 -6.06 -7.80 9.79
C HIS A 16 -5.42 -9.06 9.17
N ILE A 17 -4.12 -9.00 8.84
CA ILE A 17 -3.38 -10.14 8.29
C ILE A 17 -3.32 -11.28 9.30
N LEU A 18 -2.95 -11.01 10.56
CA LEU A 18 -2.86 -12.03 11.60
C LEU A 18 -4.23 -12.62 11.95
N GLN A 19 -5.29 -11.81 11.99
CA GLN A 19 -6.67 -12.27 12.21
C GLN A 19 -7.18 -13.13 11.04
N ALA A 20 -6.84 -12.79 9.80
CA ALA A 20 -7.13 -13.63 8.65
C ALA A 20 -6.36 -14.95 8.72
N GLY A 21 -5.07 -14.91 9.11
CA GLY A 21 -4.23 -16.07 9.33
C GLY A 21 -4.73 -17.01 10.41
N LYS A 22 -5.32 -16.48 11.50
CA LYS A 22 -5.97 -17.26 12.56
C LYS A 22 -7.16 -18.10 12.08
N LYS A 23 -7.77 -17.74 10.96
CA LYS A 23 -8.91 -18.46 10.36
C LYS A 23 -8.46 -19.55 9.38
N LYS A 24 -7.17 -19.68 9.10
CA LYS A 24 -6.61 -20.65 8.15
C LYS A 24 -6.35 -21.99 8.83
N ASN A 25 -6.29 -23.05 8.04
CA ASN A 25 -6.00 -24.38 8.55
C ASN A 25 -4.55 -24.45 9.03
N ALA A 26 -4.35 -24.77 10.31
CA ALA A 26 -3.03 -24.85 10.92
C ALA A 26 -2.11 -25.93 10.31
N ASN A 27 -2.68 -26.96 9.68
CA ASN A 27 -1.93 -28.04 9.03
C ASN A 27 -1.60 -27.75 7.56
N GLU A 28 -2.05 -26.63 7.00
CA GLU A 28 -1.74 -26.24 5.63
C GLU A 28 -0.29 -25.72 5.54
N PRO A 29 0.46 -25.97 4.46
CA PRO A 29 1.79 -25.39 4.30
C PRO A 29 1.77 -23.86 4.38
N CYS A 30 2.72 -23.27 5.11
CA CYS A 30 2.85 -21.82 5.27
C CYS A 30 2.82 -21.08 3.94
N ARG A 31 3.50 -21.63 2.91
CA ARG A 31 3.53 -21.07 1.54
C ARG A 31 2.12 -20.87 0.98
N ASN A 32 1.26 -21.87 1.08
CA ASN A 32 -0.09 -21.82 0.51
C ASN A 32 -0.96 -20.82 1.28
N VAL A 33 -0.85 -20.82 2.60
CA VAL A 33 -1.55 -19.84 3.43
C VAL A 33 -1.12 -18.42 3.07
N TRP A 34 0.18 -18.17 2.89
CA TRP A 34 0.65 -16.85 2.48
C TRP A 34 0.23 -16.46 1.08
N HIS A 35 0.21 -17.39 0.10
CA HIS A 35 -0.35 -17.09 -1.22
C HIS A 35 -1.79 -16.60 -1.14
N GLN A 36 -2.61 -17.23 -0.27
CA GLN A 36 -4.00 -16.83 -0.06
C GLN A 36 -4.12 -15.49 0.69
N LEU A 37 -3.34 -15.30 1.75
CA LEU A 37 -3.40 -14.08 2.56
C LEU A 37 -2.89 -12.85 1.80
N LEU A 38 -1.92 -13.04 0.91
CA LEU A 38 -1.26 -11.98 0.17
C LEU A 38 -1.73 -11.89 -1.28
N ALA A 39 -2.75 -12.64 -1.68
CA ALA A 39 -3.32 -12.67 -3.03
C ALA A 39 -2.24 -12.72 -4.13
N THR A 40 -1.37 -13.74 -4.07
CA THR A 40 -0.24 -13.85 -5.00
C THR A 40 -0.37 -14.89 -6.10
N ASP A 41 -1.50 -15.60 -6.17
CA ASP A 41 -1.87 -16.48 -7.29
C ASP A 41 -0.76 -17.45 -7.73
N GLY A 42 0.03 -17.96 -6.78
CA GLY A 42 1.14 -18.89 -7.04
C GLY A 42 2.44 -18.23 -7.53
N ASN A 43 2.49 -16.91 -7.68
CA ASN A 43 3.71 -16.19 -8.06
C ASN A 43 4.67 -16.07 -6.87
N GLU A 44 5.75 -16.84 -6.90
CA GLU A 44 6.77 -16.91 -5.82
C GLU A 44 7.53 -15.59 -5.62
N ALA A 45 7.87 -14.88 -6.70
CA ALA A 45 8.56 -13.60 -6.60
C ALA A 45 7.66 -12.55 -5.92
N MET A 46 6.39 -12.52 -6.29
CA MET A 46 5.40 -11.66 -5.66
C MET A 46 5.12 -12.06 -4.22
N LEU A 47 5.10 -13.37 -3.92
CA LEU A 47 5.00 -13.89 -2.56
C LEU A 47 6.14 -13.36 -1.69
N MET A 48 7.40 -13.49 -2.14
CA MET A 48 8.55 -13.03 -1.37
C MET A 48 8.53 -11.51 -1.19
N SER A 49 8.16 -10.76 -2.23
CA SER A 49 8.05 -9.29 -2.16
C SER A 49 7.00 -8.83 -1.14
N ARG A 50 5.77 -9.38 -1.22
CA ARG A 50 4.68 -9.01 -0.33
C ARG A 50 4.92 -9.49 1.10
N LEU A 51 5.48 -10.69 1.27
CA LEU A 51 5.87 -11.19 2.60
C LEU A 51 6.92 -10.27 3.25
N GLY A 52 7.92 -9.83 2.48
CA GLY A 52 8.90 -8.85 2.94
C GLY A 52 8.25 -7.55 3.45
N LYS A 53 7.22 -7.05 2.75
CA LYS A 53 6.43 -5.88 3.18
C LYS A 53 5.62 -6.15 4.45
N VAL A 54 5.07 -7.34 4.64
CA VAL A 54 4.42 -7.68 5.92
C VAL A 54 5.44 -7.69 7.06
N MET A 55 6.65 -8.18 6.80
CA MET A 55 7.73 -8.23 7.79
C MET A 55 8.25 -6.84 8.21
N THR A 56 7.98 -5.77 7.44
CA THR A 56 8.34 -4.40 7.85
C THR A 56 7.35 -3.81 8.85
N LEU A 57 6.08 -4.26 8.83
CA LEU A 57 5.00 -3.72 9.66
C LEU A 57 5.33 -3.65 11.16
N PRO A 58 5.90 -4.69 11.82
CA PRO A 58 6.27 -4.58 13.23
C PRO A 58 7.19 -3.40 13.53
N GLY A 59 8.19 -3.16 12.66
CA GLY A 59 9.11 -2.03 12.78
C GLY A 59 8.42 -0.68 12.56
N GLU A 60 7.58 -0.58 11.54
CA GLU A 60 6.78 0.62 11.24
C GLU A 60 5.87 1.00 12.41
N ILE A 61 5.22 0.02 13.03
CA ILE A 61 4.35 0.23 14.20
C ILE A 61 5.14 0.79 15.38
N VAL A 62 6.31 0.22 15.68
CA VAL A 62 7.14 0.69 16.80
C VAL A 62 7.64 2.11 16.54
N GLN A 63 8.03 2.42 15.30
CA GLN A 63 8.44 3.78 14.93
C GLN A 63 7.29 4.79 15.05
N ALA A 64 6.10 4.45 14.54
CA ALA A 64 4.91 5.30 14.68
C ALA A 64 4.56 5.49 16.16
N TYR A 65 4.55 4.42 16.95
CA TYR A 65 4.26 4.48 18.37
C TYR A 65 5.26 5.37 19.12
N ALA A 66 6.57 5.21 18.87
CA ALA A 66 7.61 6.03 19.50
C ALA A 66 7.48 7.53 19.14
N ARG A 67 7.05 7.84 17.91
CA ARG A 67 6.82 9.22 17.46
C ARG A 67 5.67 9.90 18.22
N HIS A 68 4.55 9.19 18.43
CA HIS A 68 3.36 9.75 19.07
C HIS A 68 3.32 9.59 20.60
N TYR A 69 4.08 8.65 21.14
CA TYR A 69 4.10 8.31 22.56
C TYR A 69 5.54 8.08 23.09
N PRO A 70 6.43 9.08 22.99
CA PRO A 70 7.86 8.92 23.34
C PRO A 70 8.07 8.51 24.82
N ASP A 71 7.18 8.92 25.72
CA ASP A 71 7.30 8.65 27.16
C ASP A 71 6.65 7.32 27.60
N ARG A 72 6.04 6.57 26.68
CA ARG A 72 5.32 5.31 26.99
C ARG A 72 6.11 4.10 26.49
N GLY A 73 7.23 3.81 27.13
CA GLY A 73 8.07 2.66 26.78
C GLY A 73 7.40 1.29 27.01
N GLY A 74 7.49 0.40 26.04
CA GLY A 74 7.42 -1.05 26.25
C GLY A 74 6.04 -1.73 26.28
N ALA A 75 4.93 -1.00 26.17
CA ALA A 75 3.58 -1.61 26.12
C ALA A 75 3.37 -2.51 24.88
N TRP A 76 4.12 -2.28 23.80
CA TRP A 76 4.09 -3.06 22.56
C TRP A 76 5.01 -4.29 22.58
N ASN A 77 5.87 -4.46 23.60
CA ASN A 77 6.94 -5.46 23.60
C ASN A 77 6.45 -6.90 23.44
N HIS A 78 5.31 -7.26 24.06
CA HIS A 78 4.79 -8.63 24.02
C HIS A 78 4.42 -9.04 22.59
N TRP A 79 3.50 -8.31 21.96
CA TRP A 79 3.04 -8.64 20.61
C TRP A 79 4.20 -8.52 19.62
N PHE A 80 5.09 -7.54 19.79
CA PHE A 80 6.24 -7.35 18.89
C PHE A 80 7.20 -8.54 18.95
N LYS A 81 7.51 -9.07 20.14
CA LYS A 81 8.34 -10.27 20.28
C LYS A 81 7.68 -11.48 19.64
N GLN A 82 6.40 -11.73 19.93
CA GLN A 82 5.67 -12.87 19.38
C GLN A 82 5.63 -12.85 17.85
N VAL A 83 5.30 -11.70 17.26
CA VAL A 83 5.24 -11.52 15.80
C VAL A 83 6.61 -11.67 15.16
N ASN A 84 7.66 -11.05 15.71
CA ASN A 84 9.01 -11.19 15.16
C ASN A 84 9.54 -12.61 15.29
N THR A 85 9.29 -13.28 16.41
CA THR A 85 9.64 -14.70 16.57
C THR A 85 8.94 -15.54 15.50
N ALA A 86 7.64 -15.32 15.25
CA ALA A 86 6.90 -16.01 14.20
C ALA A 86 7.53 -15.81 12.80
N PHE A 87 7.92 -14.58 12.46
CA PHE A 87 8.56 -14.28 11.18
C PHE A 87 9.96 -14.87 11.05
N VAL A 88 10.78 -14.80 12.11
CA VAL A 88 12.16 -15.32 12.10
C VAL A 88 12.19 -16.85 12.09
N SER A 89 11.26 -17.51 12.77
CA SER A 89 11.16 -18.98 12.82
C SER A 89 10.44 -19.57 11.60
N GLN A 90 9.89 -18.72 10.72
CA GLN A 90 9.06 -19.15 9.61
C GLN A 90 9.81 -20.02 8.61
N GLN A 91 9.18 -21.13 8.23
CA GLN A 91 9.61 -21.97 7.12
C GLN A 91 8.44 -22.17 6.17
N LEU A 92 8.59 -21.76 4.91
CA LEU A 92 7.49 -21.78 3.93
C LEU A 92 6.99 -23.20 3.64
N ALA A 93 7.84 -24.21 3.75
CA ALA A 93 7.49 -25.62 3.56
C ALA A 93 6.88 -26.27 4.81
N ALA A 94 6.95 -25.63 5.98
CA ALA A 94 6.39 -26.17 7.22
C ALA A 94 4.88 -25.89 7.32
N ASN A 95 4.23 -26.52 8.29
CA ASN A 95 2.82 -26.30 8.58
C ASN A 95 2.59 -24.90 9.15
N TRP A 96 1.46 -24.28 8.79
CA TRP A 96 1.06 -22.95 9.24
C TRP A 96 1.08 -22.78 10.76
N GLN A 97 0.82 -23.87 11.50
CA GLN A 97 0.95 -23.94 12.95
C GLN A 97 2.30 -23.43 13.47
N THR A 98 3.41 -23.60 12.74
CA THR A 98 4.73 -23.13 13.16
C THR A 98 4.83 -21.61 13.15
N PHE A 99 4.02 -20.92 12.34
CA PHE A 99 3.91 -19.46 12.35
C PHE A 99 2.80 -19.02 13.31
N ILE A 100 1.57 -19.47 13.08
CA ILE A 100 0.38 -18.94 13.77
C ILE A 100 0.32 -19.37 15.25
N GLY A 101 1.06 -20.41 15.63
CA GLY A 101 1.20 -20.87 17.01
C GLY A 101 1.93 -19.88 17.92
N HIS A 102 2.77 -19.01 17.36
CA HIS A 102 3.41 -17.92 18.12
C HIS A 102 2.45 -16.75 18.42
N ILE A 103 1.37 -16.63 17.64
CA ILE A 103 0.45 -15.50 17.73
C ILE A 103 -0.64 -15.85 18.75
N ASP A 104 -0.44 -15.53 20.03
CA ASP A 104 -1.46 -15.78 21.06
C ASP A 104 -2.60 -14.74 21.09
N ASP A 105 -3.63 -14.97 21.88
CA ASP A 105 -4.78 -14.05 21.99
C ASP A 105 -4.39 -12.69 22.59
N HIS A 106 -3.35 -12.67 23.45
CA HIS A 106 -2.79 -11.43 24.00
C HIS A 106 -2.10 -10.61 22.90
N THR A 107 -1.44 -11.24 21.95
CA THR A 107 -0.80 -10.63 20.78
C THR A 107 -1.84 -9.89 19.96
N ILE A 108 -2.95 -10.57 19.62
CA ILE A 108 -4.06 -9.96 18.87
C ILE A 108 -4.69 -8.80 19.66
N THR A 109 -4.88 -8.98 20.96
CA THR A 109 -5.52 -7.96 21.82
C THR A 109 -4.65 -6.71 21.95
N TYR A 110 -3.36 -6.85 22.28
CA TYR A 110 -2.44 -5.73 22.46
C TYR A 110 -2.10 -5.04 21.13
N LEU A 111 -2.01 -5.79 20.03
CA LEU A 111 -1.87 -5.19 18.70
C LEU A 111 -3.13 -4.40 18.33
N GLY A 112 -4.32 -4.91 18.66
CA GLY A 112 -5.58 -4.18 18.51
C GLY A 112 -5.61 -2.86 19.28
N MET A 113 -5.22 -2.88 20.56
CA MET A 113 -5.09 -1.66 21.35
C MET A 113 -4.06 -0.68 20.75
N THR A 114 -2.95 -1.20 20.23
CA THR A 114 -1.95 -0.39 19.54
C THR A 114 -2.52 0.26 18.28
N ALA A 115 -3.31 -0.47 17.49
CA ALA A 115 -4.00 0.04 16.31
C ALA A 115 -5.01 1.15 16.66
N ASP A 116 -5.80 0.95 17.71
CA ASP A 116 -6.76 1.95 18.20
C ASP A 116 -6.05 3.21 18.73
N MET A 117 -4.92 3.06 19.41
CA MET A 117 -4.12 4.20 19.87
C MET A 117 -3.58 5.02 18.70
N LEU A 118 -2.98 4.37 17.69
CA LEU A 118 -2.43 5.06 16.53
C LEU A 118 -3.53 5.75 15.70
N ALA A 119 -4.68 5.10 15.54
CA ALA A 119 -5.85 5.68 14.86
C ALA A 119 -6.35 6.99 15.49
N ASN A 120 -6.16 7.17 16.81
CA ASN A 120 -6.56 8.39 17.52
C ASN A 120 -5.53 9.54 17.41
N ARG A 121 -4.38 9.33 16.76
CA ARG A 121 -3.31 10.33 16.63
C ARG A 121 -3.06 10.75 15.19
N ASP A 122 -3.04 9.77 14.30
CA ASP A 122 -2.93 10.00 12.87
C ASP A 122 -4.34 9.91 12.31
N PHE A 123 -4.93 11.06 11.95
CA PHE A 123 -6.26 11.14 11.30
C PHE A 123 -6.21 10.60 9.86
N VAL A 124 -5.64 9.41 9.68
CA VAL A 124 -5.47 8.80 8.37
C VAL A 124 -6.72 8.03 8.04
N ALA A 125 -7.65 8.67 7.33
CA ALA A 125 -8.85 8.01 6.84
C ALA A 125 -8.46 6.82 5.96
N LYS A 126 -9.17 5.70 6.04
CA LYS A 126 -8.92 4.59 5.12
C LYS A 126 -9.39 4.97 3.71
N ILE A 127 -8.67 4.54 2.66
CA ILE A 127 -9.21 4.57 1.30
C ILE A 127 -10.36 3.56 1.22
N GLU A 128 -11.54 4.03 0.81
CA GLU A 128 -12.69 3.15 0.63
C GLU A 128 -12.40 2.08 -0.43
N ALA A 129 -12.80 0.84 -0.16
CA ALA A 129 -12.46 -0.29 -1.03
C ALA A 129 -12.99 -0.09 -2.45
N GLU A 130 -14.19 0.47 -2.60
CA GLU A 130 -14.78 0.79 -3.90
C GLU A 130 -13.95 1.83 -4.68
N GLN A 131 -13.48 2.88 -4.01
CA GLN A 131 -12.63 3.90 -4.64
C GLN A 131 -11.30 3.32 -5.09
N LEU A 132 -10.70 2.46 -4.26
CA LEU A 132 -9.45 1.77 -4.60
C LEU A 132 -9.62 0.86 -5.83
N GLU A 133 -10.71 0.09 -5.88
CA GLU A 133 -11.01 -0.82 -7.00
C GLU A 133 -11.30 -0.08 -8.30
N VAL A 134 -12.07 1.01 -8.25
CA VAL A 134 -12.32 1.87 -9.42
C VAL A 134 -11.01 2.44 -9.95
N LEU A 135 -10.19 3.04 -9.09
CA LEU A 135 -8.90 3.60 -9.49
C LEU A 135 -7.95 2.53 -10.05
N ARG A 136 -7.89 1.36 -9.41
CA ARG A 136 -7.07 0.21 -9.87
C ARG A 136 -7.48 -0.23 -11.27
N LYS A 137 -8.79 -0.32 -11.53
CA LYS A 137 -9.32 -0.66 -12.85
C LYS A 137 -8.96 0.40 -13.89
N ASP A 138 -9.16 1.68 -13.58
CA ASP A 138 -8.84 2.78 -14.49
C ASP A 138 -7.34 2.81 -14.86
N VAL A 139 -6.46 2.61 -13.88
CA VAL A 139 -5.00 2.52 -14.10
C VAL A 139 -4.65 1.31 -14.98
N SER A 140 -5.27 0.16 -14.72
CA SER A 140 -5.01 -1.07 -15.48
C SER A 140 -5.45 -0.96 -16.93
N GLU A 141 -6.64 -0.42 -17.19
CA GLU A 141 -7.15 -0.16 -18.54
C GLU A 141 -6.26 0.82 -19.29
N LEU A 142 -5.91 1.93 -18.66
CA LEU A 142 -5.04 2.94 -19.28
C LEU A 142 -3.64 2.40 -19.58
N LEU A 143 -3.12 1.49 -18.75
CA LEU A 143 -1.85 0.82 -19.01
C LEU A 143 -1.95 -0.03 -20.29
N GLN A 144 -3.03 -0.79 -20.46
CA GLN A 144 -3.23 -1.58 -21.68
C GLN A 144 -3.35 -0.70 -22.92
N GLU A 145 -4.11 0.39 -22.85
CA GLU A 145 -4.24 1.38 -23.94
C GLU A 145 -2.89 2.00 -24.30
N THR A 146 -2.10 2.39 -23.29
CA THR A 146 -0.75 2.94 -23.49
C THR A 146 0.15 1.96 -24.23
N LEU A 147 0.16 0.69 -23.82
CA LEU A 147 0.99 -0.35 -24.45
C LEU A 147 0.60 -0.57 -25.92
N GLN A 148 -0.69 -0.47 -26.24
CA GLN A 148 -1.25 -0.64 -27.59
C GLN A 148 -1.20 0.62 -28.46
N SER A 149 -0.86 1.78 -27.89
CA SER A 149 -0.82 3.07 -28.61
C SER A 149 0.31 3.16 -29.64
N ASP A 150 0.25 4.17 -30.51
CA ASP A 150 1.31 4.48 -31.48
C ASP A 150 2.35 5.47 -30.95
N PHE A 151 2.44 5.65 -29.62
CA PHE A 151 3.49 6.49 -29.03
C PHE A 151 4.88 6.01 -29.40
N ASP A 152 5.81 6.96 -29.49
CA ASP A 152 7.22 6.62 -29.61
C ASP A 152 7.65 5.74 -28.41
N PRO A 153 8.62 4.83 -28.61
CA PRO A 153 8.97 3.84 -27.58
C PRO A 153 9.34 4.44 -26.22
N LYS A 154 9.97 5.62 -26.20
CA LYS A 154 10.42 6.26 -24.96
C LYS A 154 9.24 6.82 -24.18
N THR A 155 8.33 7.53 -24.85
CA THR A 155 7.11 8.06 -24.23
C THR A 155 6.20 6.94 -23.74
N LYS A 156 6.01 5.90 -24.57
CA LYS A 156 5.22 4.71 -24.20
C LYS A 156 5.76 4.05 -22.94
N ASP A 157 7.07 3.79 -22.89
CA ASP A 157 7.73 3.17 -21.75
C ASP A 157 7.64 4.04 -20.49
N ALA A 158 7.81 5.37 -20.62
CA ALA A 158 7.68 6.29 -19.50
C ALA A 158 6.26 6.25 -18.88
N ILE A 159 5.22 6.43 -19.69
CA ILE A 159 3.82 6.40 -19.22
C ILE A 159 3.50 5.03 -18.62
N ALA A 160 3.83 3.94 -19.33
CA ALA A 160 3.54 2.57 -18.88
C ALA A 160 4.23 2.26 -17.54
N ARG A 161 5.48 2.68 -17.37
CA ARG A 161 6.23 2.50 -16.11
C ARG A 161 5.59 3.24 -14.94
N HIS A 162 5.11 4.47 -15.16
CA HIS A 162 4.42 5.24 -14.13
C HIS A 162 3.08 4.62 -13.74
N LEU A 163 2.28 4.18 -14.71
CA LEU A 163 1.04 3.45 -14.47
C LEU A 163 1.28 2.14 -13.73
N GLN A 164 2.31 1.38 -14.11
CA GLN A 164 2.64 0.12 -13.43
C GLN A 164 3.07 0.35 -11.98
N ARG A 165 3.85 1.39 -11.69
CA ARG A 165 4.22 1.76 -10.31
C ARG A 165 3.00 2.12 -9.47
N LEU A 166 2.09 2.92 -10.03
CA LEU A 166 0.84 3.27 -9.35
C LEU A 166 -0.03 2.02 -9.12
N LEU A 167 -0.16 1.15 -10.12
CA LEU A 167 -0.92 -0.10 -10.00
C LEU A 167 -0.37 -1.00 -8.89
N ILE A 168 0.95 -1.17 -8.82
CA ILE A 168 1.62 -1.93 -7.75
C ILE A 168 1.32 -1.31 -6.38
N ALA A 169 1.40 0.03 -6.25
CA ALA A 169 1.11 0.70 -5.00
C ALA A 169 -0.35 0.52 -4.56
N LEU A 170 -1.29 0.51 -5.50
CA LEU A 170 -2.71 0.25 -5.23
C LEU A 170 -2.96 -1.21 -4.82
N ASP A 171 -2.37 -2.17 -5.55
CA ASP A 171 -2.47 -3.60 -5.25
C ASP A 171 -1.89 -3.95 -3.87
N GLU A 172 -0.91 -3.18 -3.42
CA GLU A 172 -0.19 -3.39 -2.16
C GLU A 172 -0.67 -2.48 -1.03
N TYR A 173 -1.69 -1.65 -1.25
CA TYR A 173 -2.22 -0.69 -0.27
C TYR A 173 -2.55 -1.35 1.08
N ALA A 174 -3.12 -2.56 1.05
CA ALA A 174 -3.44 -3.31 2.28
C ALA A 174 -2.21 -3.67 3.12
N LEU A 175 -1.02 -3.65 2.53
CA LEU A 175 0.27 -3.93 3.17
C LEU A 175 1.00 -2.64 3.51
N THR A 176 1.07 -1.70 2.58
CA THR A 176 1.97 -0.53 2.66
C THR A 176 1.28 0.80 2.98
N GLY A 177 -0.06 0.84 2.90
CA GLY A 177 -0.85 2.04 3.15
C GLY A 177 -0.77 3.08 2.03
N ALA A 178 -1.19 4.31 2.32
CA ALA A 178 -1.38 5.33 1.29
C ALA A 178 -0.08 5.99 0.77
N LEU A 179 1.03 5.94 1.53
CA LEU A 179 2.25 6.67 1.17
C LEU A 179 2.87 6.23 -0.16
N PRO A 180 3.04 4.93 -0.47
CA PRO A 180 3.56 4.54 -1.78
C PRO A 180 2.68 4.93 -2.96
N VAL A 181 1.36 5.08 -2.74
CA VAL A 181 0.44 5.59 -3.76
C VAL A 181 0.74 7.07 -4.03
N LEU A 182 0.98 7.86 -2.97
CA LEU A 182 1.42 9.25 -3.11
C LEU A 182 2.77 9.34 -3.85
N ASP A 183 3.77 8.58 -3.42
CA ASP A 183 5.11 8.59 -4.02
C ASP A 183 5.06 8.23 -5.52
N ALA A 184 4.20 7.27 -5.90
CA ALA A 184 3.99 6.90 -7.29
C ALA A 184 3.39 8.05 -8.12
N VAL A 185 2.44 8.80 -7.54
CA VAL A 185 1.86 9.99 -8.17
C VAL A 185 2.91 11.10 -8.32
N GLU A 186 3.63 11.44 -7.25
CA GLU A 186 4.66 12.48 -7.25
C GLU A 186 5.78 12.18 -8.26
N GLY A 187 6.26 10.94 -8.28
CA GLY A 187 7.28 10.50 -9.22
C GLY A 187 6.84 10.59 -10.69
N SER A 188 5.55 10.45 -10.96
CA SER A 188 4.98 10.57 -12.31
C SER A 188 4.92 12.01 -12.81
N ILE A 189 4.69 12.95 -11.90
CA ILE A 189 4.69 14.38 -12.19
C ILE A 189 6.11 14.89 -12.30
N GLY A 190 7.02 14.46 -11.42
CA GLY A 190 8.43 14.86 -11.48
C GLY A 190 9.05 14.62 -12.86
N HIS A 191 8.67 13.54 -13.56
CA HIS A 191 9.18 13.22 -14.90
C HIS A 191 8.81 14.26 -15.97
N THR A 192 7.62 14.88 -15.86
CA THR A 192 7.15 15.91 -16.80
C THR A 192 8.03 17.15 -16.83
N ALA A 193 8.67 17.50 -15.71
CA ALA A 193 9.53 18.68 -15.62
C ALA A 193 10.83 18.53 -16.42
N PHE A 194 11.21 17.32 -16.82
CA PHE A 194 12.51 17.02 -17.42
C PHE A 194 12.44 16.43 -18.84
N ASP A 195 11.25 16.08 -19.35
CA ASP A 195 11.07 15.48 -20.68
C ASP A 195 9.96 16.16 -21.48
N GLN A 196 10.35 16.93 -22.51
CA GLN A 196 9.41 17.71 -23.34
C GLN A 196 8.51 16.85 -24.22
N THR A 197 9.01 15.71 -24.72
CA THR A 197 8.22 14.80 -25.57
C THR A 197 7.14 14.13 -24.73
N TYR A 198 7.50 13.69 -23.53
CA TYR A 198 6.55 13.18 -22.54
C TYR A 198 5.51 14.24 -22.15
N ALA A 199 5.95 15.47 -21.86
CA ALA A 199 5.03 16.56 -21.52
C ALA A 199 4.05 16.89 -22.66
N ALA A 200 4.52 16.92 -23.92
CA ALA A 200 3.65 17.11 -25.09
C ALA A 200 2.64 15.97 -25.23
N ALA A 201 3.06 14.72 -25.06
CA ALA A 201 2.16 13.57 -25.11
C ALA A 201 1.06 13.65 -24.03
N LEU A 202 1.40 14.11 -22.81
CA LEU A 202 0.40 14.29 -21.76
C LEU A 202 -0.65 15.38 -22.09
N LYS A 203 -0.24 16.43 -22.80
CA LYS A 203 -1.11 17.55 -23.21
C LYS A 203 -2.02 17.19 -24.39
N GLU A 204 -1.41 16.65 -25.44
CA GLU A 204 -1.96 16.66 -26.79
C GLU A 204 -2.75 15.40 -27.14
N THR A 205 -2.68 14.37 -26.29
CA THR A 205 -3.22 13.05 -26.59
C THR A 205 -4.32 12.66 -25.61
N SER A 206 -5.30 11.86 -26.05
CA SER A 206 -6.38 11.37 -25.19
C SER A 206 -5.86 10.48 -24.05
N ILE A 207 -4.88 9.61 -24.34
CA ILE A 207 -4.20 8.77 -23.34
C ILE A 207 -3.48 9.64 -22.32
N GLY A 208 -2.78 10.68 -22.77
CA GLY A 208 -2.09 11.65 -21.91
C GLY A 208 -3.04 12.39 -20.96
N GLN A 209 -4.17 12.86 -21.47
CA GLN A 209 -5.20 13.51 -20.65
C GLN A 209 -5.79 12.54 -19.62
N ARG A 210 -6.10 11.30 -20.04
CA ARG A 210 -6.60 10.26 -19.14
C ARG A 210 -5.57 9.90 -18.06
N PHE A 211 -4.29 9.87 -18.39
CA PHE A 211 -3.20 9.69 -17.43
C PHE A 211 -3.18 10.79 -16.36
N VAL A 212 -3.28 12.06 -16.76
CA VAL A 212 -3.37 13.19 -15.81
C VAL A 212 -4.60 13.08 -14.93
N THR A 213 -5.76 12.68 -15.48
CA THR A 213 -7.00 12.46 -14.70
C THR A 213 -6.82 11.35 -13.66
N VAL A 214 -6.21 10.23 -14.04
CA VAL A 214 -5.91 9.12 -13.12
C VAL A 214 -4.99 9.57 -11.99
N LEU A 215 -3.90 10.29 -12.30
CA LEU A 215 -2.98 10.81 -11.28
C LEU A 215 -3.67 11.81 -10.34
N THR A 216 -4.50 12.70 -10.87
CA THR A 216 -5.26 13.68 -10.07
C THR A 216 -6.26 12.97 -9.16
N THR A 217 -6.93 11.93 -9.65
CA THR A 217 -7.87 11.12 -8.86
C THR A 217 -7.14 10.39 -7.72
N ALA A 218 -6.02 9.74 -8.03
CA ALA A 218 -5.17 9.11 -7.03
C ALA A 218 -4.68 10.11 -5.97
N ALA A 219 -4.20 11.27 -6.40
CA ALA A 219 -3.77 12.35 -5.50
C ALA A 219 -4.88 12.81 -4.56
N ASN A 220 -6.08 13.03 -5.08
CA ASN A 220 -7.23 13.48 -4.29
C ASN A 220 -7.58 12.45 -3.21
N ILE A 221 -7.65 11.17 -3.59
CA ILE A 221 -7.93 10.07 -2.66
C ILE A 221 -6.87 10.04 -1.55
N VAL A 222 -5.59 10.05 -1.91
CA VAL A 222 -4.49 9.93 -0.94
C VAL A 222 -4.34 11.19 -0.08
N THR A 223 -4.64 12.37 -0.60
CA THR A 223 -4.57 13.62 0.16
C THR A 223 -5.61 13.67 1.28
N VAL A 224 -6.84 13.23 0.99
CA VAL A 224 -7.91 13.11 2.00
C VAL A 224 -7.47 12.16 3.11
N VAL A 225 -6.78 11.09 2.74
CA VAL A 225 -6.30 10.05 3.64
C VAL A 225 -5.10 10.53 4.46
N VAL A 226 -4.06 11.09 3.88
CA VAL A 226 -2.82 11.47 4.58
C VAL A 226 -2.98 12.80 5.34
N GLY A 227 -4.07 13.55 5.11
CA GLY A 227 -4.32 14.82 5.80
C GLY A 227 -3.40 15.95 5.34
N LEU A 228 -2.88 15.87 4.11
CA LEU A 228 -1.99 16.85 3.49
C LEU A 228 -2.70 17.61 2.36
N PRO A 229 -3.67 18.51 2.66
CA PRO A 229 -4.58 19.11 1.68
C PRO A 229 -3.91 19.93 0.55
N GLN A 230 -2.62 20.24 0.67
CA GLN A 230 -1.89 21.08 -0.28
C GLN A 230 -1.36 20.33 -1.52
N LEU A 231 -1.32 19.00 -1.50
CA LEU A 231 -0.75 18.19 -2.58
C LEU A 231 -1.54 18.27 -3.90
N PRO A 232 -2.89 18.16 -3.94
CA PRO A 232 -3.64 18.23 -5.19
C PRO A 232 -3.50 19.57 -5.89
N ALA A 233 -3.40 20.66 -5.13
CA ALA A 233 -3.17 21.99 -5.67
C ALA A 233 -1.77 22.10 -6.31
N GLY A 234 -0.74 21.52 -5.69
CA GLY A 234 0.61 21.44 -6.25
C GLY A 234 0.66 20.60 -7.54
N ILE A 235 -0.07 19.49 -7.58
CA ILE A 235 -0.20 18.63 -8.75
C ILE A 235 -0.93 19.36 -9.88
N HIS A 236 -2.05 20.00 -9.58
CA HIS A 236 -2.81 20.76 -10.56
C HIS A 236 -2.02 21.96 -11.09
N ALA A 237 -1.26 22.64 -10.22
CA ALA A 237 -0.37 23.73 -10.61
C ALA A 237 0.81 23.24 -11.45
N ALA A 238 1.43 22.10 -11.10
CA ALA A 238 2.49 21.49 -11.89
C ALA A 238 1.99 21.10 -13.27
N VAL A 239 0.84 20.42 -13.37
CA VAL A 239 0.16 20.09 -14.62
C VAL A 239 -0.21 21.34 -15.44
N LYS A 240 -0.59 22.44 -14.79
CA LYS A 240 -0.95 23.71 -15.45
C LYS A 240 0.26 24.52 -15.92
N LEU A 241 1.37 24.49 -15.18
CA LEU A 241 2.67 25.05 -15.60
C LEU A 241 3.28 24.21 -16.73
N LEU A 242 3.13 22.90 -16.60
CA LEU A 242 2.93 21.87 -17.60
C LEU A 242 2.01 22.16 -18.77
N GLY A 243 1.46 23.36 -18.95
CA GLY A 243 0.29 23.66 -19.78
C GLY A 243 0.40 25.01 -20.49
N SER A 244 1.06 25.98 -19.86
CA SER A 244 1.68 27.16 -20.49
C SER A 244 2.93 26.80 -21.31
#